data_AF-A0A1F9Q613-F1
#
_entry.id   AF-A0A1F9Q613-F1
#
_cell.length_a   1.000
_cell.length_b   1.000
_cell.length_c   1.000
_cell.angle_alpha   90.00
_cell.angle_beta   90.00
_cell.angle_gamma   90.00
#
_symmetry.space_group_name_H-M   'P 1'
#
loop_
_entity.id
_entity.type
_entity.pdbx_description
1 polymer ?
#
loop_
_entity_poly.entity_id
_entity_poly.type
_entity_poly.pdbx_seq_one_letter_code
_entity_poly.pdbx_strand_id
1 'polypeptide(L)'
;MNIRAHFPQFVALALAFGLTCLALAAPAQAEEVKRYRPVVVQSGDNNLYPPKVLIVDTRDGHLWLWQERGKRDAQEGVAETQLIYQGKLAPGRAAGDVVSATKPRK
;
A
#
# COMPACT_ATOMS: atom_id res chain seq x y z
N MET A 1 30.88 -48.48 35.34
CA MET A 1 29.78 -48.42 34.35
C MET A 1 28.93 -47.20 34.69
N ASN A 2 29.21 -46.04 34.09
CA ASN A 2 28.66 -44.75 34.50
C ASN A 2 27.51 -44.33 33.57
N ILE A 3 26.28 -44.64 33.97
CA ILE A 3 25.04 -44.25 33.27
C ILE A 3 24.50 -42.99 33.94
N ARG A 4 25.05 -41.80 33.65
CA ARG A 4 24.50 -40.54 34.21
C ARG A 4 24.60 -39.28 33.34
N ALA A 5 24.97 -39.36 32.06
CA ALA A 5 25.25 -38.16 31.26
C ALA A 5 24.22 -37.76 30.18
N HIS A 6 23.21 -38.57 29.86
CA HIS A 6 22.37 -38.32 28.67
C HIS A 6 21.05 -37.57 28.94
N PHE A 7 20.60 -37.48 30.20
CA PHE A 7 19.35 -36.79 30.56
C PHE A 7 19.29 -35.30 30.16
N PRO A 8 20.35 -34.47 30.36
CA PRO A 8 20.28 -33.05 30.00
C PRO A 8 20.32 -32.80 28.48
N GLN A 9 20.87 -33.73 27.69
CA GLN A 9 20.93 -33.61 26.23
C GLN A 9 19.53 -33.72 25.59
N PHE A 10 18.67 -34.60 26.08
CA PHE A 10 17.30 -34.73 25.55
C PHE A 10 16.45 -33.50 25.86
N VAL A 11 16.63 -32.89 27.04
CA VAL A 11 15.93 -31.65 27.42
C VAL A 11 16.39 -30.47 26.57
N ALA A 12 17.70 -30.34 26.35
CA ALA A 12 18.26 -29.30 25.48
C ALA A 12 17.78 -29.43 24.04
N LEU A 13 17.69 -30.66 23.52
CA LEU A 13 17.21 -30.92 22.16
C LEU A 13 15.71 -30.63 22.03
N ALA A 14 14.90 -31.00 23.03
CA ALA A 14 13.47 -30.71 23.05
C ALA A 14 13.20 -29.19 23.13
N LEU A 15 13.98 -28.46 23.92
CA LEU A 15 13.91 -27.00 24.00
C LEU A 15 14.31 -26.35 22.67
N ALA A 16 15.40 -26.79 22.05
CA ALA A 16 15.85 -26.28 20.75
C ALA A 16 14.82 -26.56 19.63
N PHE A 17 14.24 -27.75 19.64
CA PHE A 17 13.18 -28.13 18.70
C PHE A 17 11.90 -27.30 18.94
N GLY A 18 11.50 -27.13 20.20
CA GLY A 18 10.37 -26.27 20.58
C GLY A 18 10.57 -24.82 20.13
N LEU A 19 11.77 -24.26 20.32
CA LEU A 19 12.11 -22.90 19.88
C LEU A 19 12.06 -22.75 18.35
N THR A 20 12.52 -23.78 17.64
CA THR A 20 12.53 -23.79 16.16
C THR A 20 11.12 -23.89 15.60
N CYS A 21 10.27 -24.74 16.18
CA CYS A 21 8.85 -24.83 15.83
C CYS A 21 8.11 -23.51 16.13
N LEU A 22 8.44 -22.84 17.23
CA LEU A 22 7.85 -21.55 17.58
C LEU A 22 8.29 -20.43 16.61
N ALA A 23 9.54 -20.46 16.15
CA ALA A 23 10.04 -19.52 15.14
C ALA A 23 9.39 -19.73 13.76
N LEU A 24 9.07 -20.98 13.40
CA LEU A 24 8.36 -21.32 12.16
C LEU A 24 6.86 -21.00 12.20
N ALA A 25 6.28 -20.89 13.40
CA ALA A 25 4.88 -20.53 13.60
C ALA A 25 4.64 -19.01 13.57
N ALA A 26 5.68 -18.19 13.38
CA ALA A 26 5.52 -16.77 13.18
C ALA A 26 4.65 -16.55 11.93
N PRO A 27 3.48 -15.87 12.03
CA PRO A 27 2.71 -15.54 10.86
C PRO A 27 3.61 -14.71 9.96
N ALA A 28 3.82 -15.17 8.73
CA ALA A 28 4.40 -14.34 7.69
C ALA A 28 3.54 -13.06 7.68
N GLN A 29 4.14 -11.94 8.08
CA GLN A 29 3.51 -10.63 7.96
C GLN A 29 3.41 -10.34 6.45
N ALA A 30 2.44 -10.95 5.80
CA ALA A 30 2.03 -10.56 4.47
C ALA A 30 1.56 -9.12 4.63
N GLU A 31 2.35 -8.18 4.12
CA GLU A 31 1.93 -6.80 3.92
C GLU A 31 0.56 -6.88 3.26
N GLU A 32 -0.48 -6.45 3.99
CA GLU A 32 -1.85 -6.54 3.51
C GLU A 32 -1.90 -5.76 2.19
N VAL A 33 -1.98 -6.46 1.06
CA VAL A 33 -2.05 -5.84 -0.26
C VAL A 33 -3.43 -5.19 -0.35
N LYS A 34 -3.52 -3.98 0.17
CA LYS A 34 -4.75 -3.18 0.14
C LYS A 34 -5.03 -2.87 -1.32
N ARG A 35 -6.20 -3.31 -1.79
CA ARG A 35 -6.67 -3.08 -3.17
C ARG A 35 -6.57 -1.61 -3.56
N TYR A 36 -6.94 -0.70 -2.67
CA TYR A 36 -6.88 0.73 -2.92
C TYR A 36 -5.68 1.32 -2.20
N ARG A 37 -4.71 1.81 -2.96
CA ARG A 37 -3.51 2.47 -2.43
C ARG A 37 -3.59 3.98 -2.69
N PRO A 38 -3.62 4.82 -1.65
CA PRO A 38 -3.53 6.27 -1.80
C PRO A 38 -2.09 6.70 -2.05
N VAL A 39 -1.91 7.67 -2.94
CA VAL A 39 -0.65 8.35 -3.25
C VAL A 39 -0.90 9.84 -3.16
N VAL A 40 -0.22 10.51 -2.24
CA VAL A 40 -0.33 11.97 -2.10
C VAL A 40 0.31 12.61 -3.32
N VAL A 41 -0.49 13.35 -4.10
CA VAL A 41 -0.04 14.13 -5.25
C VAL A 41 0.32 15.55 -4.81
N GLN A 42 -0.44 16.09 -3.86
CA GLN A 42 -0.25 17.40 -3.28
C GLN A 42 -0.67 17.34 -1.81
N SER A 43 0.24 17.68 -0.89
CA SER A 43 -0.04 17.65 0.56
C SER A 43 -0.95 18.80 1.00
N GLY A 44 -0.96 19.89 0.23
CA GLY A 44 -1.74 21.09 0.44
C GLY A 44 -1.21 21.95 1.58
N ASP A 45 -0.76 23.15 1.26
CA ASP A 45 -0.07 24.02 2.24
C ASP A 45 -1.00 25.10 2.82
N ASN A 46 -2.20 25.26 2.23
CA ASN A 46 -3.26 26.18 2.67
C ASN A 46 -4.58 25.90 1.91
N ASN A 47 -5.67 26.58 2.28
CA ASN A 47 -6.99 26.44 1.65
C ASN A 47 -7.05 26.77 0.14
N LEU A 48 -6.07 27.51 -0.41
CA LEU A 48 -6.01 27.81 -1.84
C LEU A 48 -5.49 26.61 -2.65
N TYR A 49 -4.70 25.76 -2.00
CA TYR A 49 -4.07 24.58 -2.57
C TYR A 49 -4.42 23.36 -1.73
N PRO A 50 -5.69 22.90 -1.78
CA PRO A 50 -6.13 21.76 -1.01
C PRO A 50 -5.36 20.48 -1.37
N PRO A 51 -5.31 19.50 -0.44
CA PRO A 51 -4.67 18.23 -0.69
C PRO A 51 -5.30 17.49 -1.87
N LYS A 52 -4.46 16.79 -2.62
CA LYS A 52 -4.86 15.90 -3.72
C LYS A 52 -4.25 14.54 -3.52
N VAL A 53 -5.07 13.51 -3.65
CA VAL A 53 -4.68 12.11 -3.48
C VAL A 53 -5.08 11.33 -4.72
N LEU A 54 -4.12 10.66 -5.34
CA LEU A 54 -4.38 9.66 -6.36
C LEU A 54 -4.66 8.32 -5.67
N ILE A 55 -5.80 7.73 -5.97
CA ILE A 55 -6.20 6.41 -5.49
C ILE A 55 -5.93 5.42 -6.62
N VAL A 56 -5.07 4.44 -6.35
CA VAL A 56 -4.70 3.37 -7.29
C VAL A 56 -5.39 2.08 -6.86
N ASP A 57 -6.22 1.52 -7.74
CA ASP A 57 -6.67 0.13 -7.62
C ASP A 57 -5.53 -0.80 -8.06
N THR A 58 -4.88 -1.45 -7.10
CA THR A 58 -3.76 -2.36 -7.32
C THR A 58 -4.18 -3.70 -7.94
N ARG A 59 -5.49 -4.01 -7.97
CA ARG A 59 -6.04 -5.22 -8.59
C ARG A 59 -6.38 -4.99 -10.05
N ASP A 60 -7.20 -3.98 -10.33
CA ASP A 60 -7.74 -3.75 -11.67
C ASP A 60 -7.05 -2.58 -12.40
N GLY A 61 -6.19 -1.81 -11.74
CA GLY A 61 -5.43 -0.71 -12.33
C GLY A 61 -6.23 0.58 -12.53
N HIS A 62 -7.45 0.68 -12.02
CA HIS A 62 -8.25 1.89 -12.08
C HIS A 62 -7.67 3.02 -11.21
N LEU A 63 -7.83 4.25 -11.69
CA LEU A 63 -7.29 5.45 -11.06
C LEU A 63 -8.40 6.46 -10.78
N TRP A 64 -8.38 7.04 -9.59
CA TRP A 64 -9.21 8.20 -9.24
C TRP A 64 -8.36 9.28 -8.60
N LEU A 65 -8.64 10.54 -8.93
CA LEU A 65 -8.12 11.68 -8.21
C LEU A 65 -9.17 12.13 -7.20
N TRP A 66 -8.84 12.03 -5.92
CA TRP A 66 -9.57 12.67 -4.84
C TRP A 66 -8.96 14.05 -4.61
N GLN A 67 -9.80 15.08 -4.64
CA GLN A 67 -9.38 16.45 -4.35
C GLN A 67 -10.49 17.19 -3.61
N GLU A 68 -10.09 18.03 -2.66
CA GLU A 68 -10.98 19.04 -2.14
C GLU A 68 -10.95 20.25 -3.08
N ARG A 69 -12.08 20.91 -3.26
CA ARG A 69 -12.15 22.19 -3.96
C ARG A 69 -11.75 23.28 -2.97
N GLY A 70 -10.69 24.01 -3.29
CA GLY A 70 -10.24 25.11 -2.46
C GLY A 70 -11.33 26.17 -2.38
N LYS A 71 -11.48 26.79 -1.21
CA LYS A 71 -12.42 27.90 -1.05
C LYS A 71 -11.79 29.14 -1.67
N ARG A 72 -12.52 29.81 -2.57
CA ARG A 72 -12.13 31.12 -3.11
C ARG A 72 -12.26 32.20 -2.06
N ASP A 73 -13.32 32.16 -1.25
CA ASP A 73 -13.61 33.14 -0.20
C ASP A 73 -14.04 32.49 1.12
N ALA A 74 -13.87 33.22 2.23
CA ALA A 74 -14.24 32.74 3.58
C ALA A 74 -15.75 32.50 3.77
N GLN A 75 -16.60 33.09 2.92
CA GLN A 75 -18.05 32.87 2.91
C GLN A 75 -18.46 31.60 2.13
N GLU A 76 -17.55 30.98 1.38
CA GLU A 76 -17.85 29.74 0.68
C GLU A 76 -18.05 28.62 1.72
N GLY A 77 -19.16 27.88 1.58
CA GLY A 77 -19.63 26.83 2.51
C GLY A 77 -18.65 25.67 2.68
N VAL A 78 -19.11 24.49 3.13
CA VAL A 78 -18.22 23.31 3.29
C VAL A 78 -17.47 23.05 1.97
N ALA A 79 -16.15 22.84 2.05
CA ALA A 79 -15.32 22.60 0.88
C ALA A 79 -15.86 21.37 0.12
N GLU A 80 -16.18 21.54 -1.16
CA GLU A 80 -16.70 20.45 -1.99
C GLU A 80 -15.61 19.42 -2.22
N THR A 81 -15.86 18.17 -1.83
CA THR A 81 -14.96 17.06 -2.11
C THR A 81 -15.33 16.42 -3.45
N GLN A 82 -14.34 16.20 -4.32
CA GLN A 82 -14.53 15.61 -5.64
C GLN A 82 -13.73 14.31 -5.77
N LEU A 83 -14.33 13.32 -6.43
CA LEU A 83 -13.67 12.09 -6.85
C LEU A 83 -13.77 11.97 -8.37
N ILE A 84 -12.64 12.11 -9.06
CA ILE A 84 -12.57 12.19 -10.52
C ILE A 84 -11.91 10.94 -11.06
N TYR A 85 -12.60 10.18 -11.89
CA TYR A 85 -12.01 9.00 -12.56
C TYR A 85 -10.96 9.44 -13.59
N GLN A 86 -9.74 8.92 -13.45
CA GLN A 86 -8.58 9.27 -14.30
C GLN A 86 -8.33 8.23 -15.40
N GLY A 87 -9.04 7.10 -15.37
CA GLY A 87 -8.86 6.01 -16.33
C GLY A 87 -8.25 4.77 -15.69
N LYS A 88 -7.63 3.94 -16.52
CA LYS A 88 -7.08 2.64 -16.14
C LYS A 88 -5.62 2.58 -16.59
N LEU A 89 -4.74 2.15 -15.71
CA LEU A 89 -3.34 1.85 -16.04
C LEU A 89 -3.29 0.77 -17.12
N ALA A 90 -2.49 1.03 -18.14
CA ALA A 90 -2.12 0.03 -19.11
C ALA A 90 -0.80 -0.63 -18.67
N PRO A 91 -0.65 -1.94 -18.81
CA PRO A 91 0.61 -2.61 -18.51
C PRO A 91 1.73 -2.09 -19.45
N GLY A 92 2.83 -1.63 -18.87
CA GLY A 92 4.09 -1.39 -19.56
C GLY A 92 4.92 -2.67 -19.68
N ARG A 93 6.01 -2.65 -20.45
CA ARG A 93 6.96 -3.78 -20.53
C ARG A 93 8.06 -3.65 -19.47
N ALA A 94 8.41 -2.42 -19.11
CA ALA A 94 9.37 -2.07 -18.08
C ALA A 94 8.92 -0.83 -17.28
N ALA A 95 9.51 -0.63 -16.09
CA ALA A 95 9.31 0.60 -15.32
C ALA A 95 9.86 1.80 -16.10
N GLY A 96 9.08 2.88 -16.17
CA GLY A 96 9.41 4.06 -16.97
C GLY A 96 8.92 4.01 -18.41
N ASP A 97 8.31 2.91 -18.85
CA ASP A 97 7.66 2.85 -20.16
C ASP A 97 6.47 3.81 -20.24
N VAL A 98 6.46 4.63 -21.29
CA VAL A 98 5.30 5.44 -21.65
C VAL A 98 4.40 4.62 -22.57
N VAL A 99 3.27 4.14 -22.05
CA VAL A 99 2.27 3.45 -22.86
C VAL A 99 1.49 4.49 -23.66
N SER A 100 1.86 4.69 -24.92
CA SER A 100 1.14 5.60 -25.81
C SER A 100 -0.27 5.11 -26.07
N ALA A 101 -1.27 5.81 -25.52
CA ALA A 101 -2.65 5.65 -25.92
C ALA A 101 -3.24 7.04 -26.19
N THR A 102 -3.04 7.58 -27.39
CA THR A 102 -3.97 8.51 -28.06
C THR A 102 -3.55 8.69 -29.53
N LYS A 103 -4.38 8.22 -30.45
CA LYS A 103 -4.44 8.78 -31.81
C LYS A 103 -5.06 10.19 -31.67
N PRO A 104 -4.44 11.26 -32.20
CA PRO A 104 -4.99 12.59 -32.08
C PRO A 104 -6.39 12.63 -32.70
N ARG A 105 -7.35 13.17 -31.95
CA ARG A 105 -8.67 13.51 -32.49
C ARG A 105 -8.44 14.72 -33.40
N LYS A 106 -8.65 14.52 -34.71
CA LYS A 106 -8.72 15.62 -35.70
C LYS A 106 -9.93 16.49 -35.41
#